data_AF-A0A932N681-F1
#
_entry.id   AF-A0A932N681-F1
#
_cell.length_a   1.000
_cell.length_b   1.000
_cell.length_c   1.000
_cell.angle_alpha   90.00
_cell.angle_beta   90.00
_cell.angle_gamma   90.00
#
_symmetry.space_group_name_H-M   'P 1'
#
loop_
_entity.id
_entity.type
_entity.pdbx_description
1 polymer ?
#
loop_
_entity_poly.entity_id
_entity_poly.type
_entity_poly.pdbx_seq_one_letter_code
_entity_poly.pdbx_strand_id
1 'polypeptide(L)'
;KGDDYAARVYVLFDYPLEKLSLFTRMKLKAVELAFGTKIPTAALNYVWDNQHTVGTLRPNVYTDRARMIVVESGATKAGTWQIETRDLAADFRAAFNEEPPAIVGVALATDTDNTGETTTAWYGDVEFLPRDSALQ
;
A
#
# COMPACT_ATOMS: atom_id res chain seq x y z
N LYS A 1 19.41 7.72 -1.34
CA LYS A 1 19.02 6.58 -2.19
C LYS A 1 17.50 6.55 -2.15
N GLY A 2 16.86 6.77 -3.30
CA GLY A 2 15.42 6.99 -3.41
C GLY A 2 14.64 5.68 -3.31
N ASP A 3 13.44 5.79 -2.73
CA ASP A 3 12.39 4.78 -2.71
C ASP A 3 11.38 5.13 -3.82
N ASP A 4 11.86 5.28 -5.06
CA ASP A 4 11.03 5.59 -6.23
C ASP A 4 10.33 4.31 -6.71
N TYR A 5 9.01 4.38 -6.93
CA TYR A 5 8.23 3.25 -7.45
C TYR A 5 7.40 3.71 -8.63
N ALA A 6 7.45 2.95 -9.72
CA ALA A 6 6.81 3.35 -10.96
C ALA A 6 5.28 3.44 -10.84
N ALA A 7 4.70 2.62 -9.96
CA ALA A 7 3.28 2.62 -9.62
C ALA A 7 3.08 2.11 -8.19
N ARG A 8 2.07 2.64 -7.51
CA ARG A 8 1.67 2.22 -6.16
C ARG A 8 0.14 2.12 -6.04
N VAL A 9 -0.32 1.05 -5.40
CA VAL A 9 -1.73 0.84 -5.03
C VAL A 9 -1.82 0.62 -3.53
N TYR A 10 -2.56 1.48 -2.85
CA TYR A 10 -2.81 1.38 -1.41
C TYR A 10 -4.19 0.78 -1.16
N VAL A 11 -4.26 -0.21 -0.28
CA VAL A 11 -5.51 -0.67 0.34
C VAL A 11 -5.50 -0.20 1.79
N LEU A 12 -6.50 0.58 2.16
CA LEU A 12 -6.60 1.26 3.44
C LEU A 12 -7.58 0.50 4.36
N PHE A 13 -7.20 0.30 5.62
CA PHE A 13 -7.98 -0.47 6.59
C PHE A 13 -8.40 0.40 7.78
N ASP A 14 -9.60 0.17 8.34
CA ASP A 14 -10.08 0.83 9.57
C ASP A 14 -9.42 0.21 10.81
N TYR A 15 -8.12 0.43 10.95
CA TYR A 15 -7.34 -0.17 12.03
C TYR A 15 -7.50 0.62 13.35
N PRO A 16 -7.81 -0.04 14.49
CA PRO A 16 -8.05 0.68 15.75
C PRO A 16 -6.83 1.48 16.23
N LEU A 17 -7.04 2.75 16.61
CA LEU A 17 -5.98 3.62 17.13
C LEU A 17 -5.38 3.11 18.44
N GLU A 18 -6.15 2.32 19.21
CA GLU A 18 -5.77 1.73 20.48
C GLU A 18 -4.66 0.69 20.35
N LYS A 19 -4.51 0.10 19.15
CA LYS A 19 -3.45 -0.85 18.84
C LYS A 19 -2.13 -0.19 18.43
N LEU A 20 -2.12 1.13 18.24
CA LEU A 20 -0.93 1.89 17.91
C LEU A 20 -0.19 2.33 19.18
N SER A 21 1.10 2.65 19.03
CA SER A 21 1.86 3.28 20.12
C SER A 21 1.20 4.57 20.60
N LEU A 22 1.35 4.90 21.89
CA LEU A 22 0.76 6.10 22.49
C LEU A 22 1.20 7.39 21.75
N PHE A 23 2.48 7.46 21.37
CA PHE A 23 3.01 8.60 20.63
C PHE A 23 2.36 8.74 19.24
N THR A 24 2.21 7.63 18.52
CA THR A 24 1.52 7.60 17.21
C THR A 24 0.07 8.05 17.36
N ARG A 25 -0.64 7.56 18.38
CA ARG A 25 -2.02 7.95 18.66
C ARG A 25 -2.16 9.45 18.94
N MET A 26 -1.25 10.01 19.76
CA MET A 26 -1.26 11.44 20.07
C MET A 26 -1.00 12.30 18.83
N LYS A 27 -0.06 11.89 17.95
CA LYS A 27 0.22 12.57 16.68
C LYS A 27 -1.01 12.55 15.77
N LEU A 28 -1.66 11.40 15.61
CA LEU A 28 -2.83 11.26 14.73
C LEU A 28 -4.01 12.11 15.21
N LYS A 29 -4.27 12.13 16.53
CA LYS A 29 -5.30 13.00 17.11
C LYS A 29 -5.07 14.48 16.85
N ALA A 30 -3.81 14.93 16.88
CA ALA A 30 -3.48 16.33 16.59
C ALA A 30 -3.72 16.68 15.11
N VAL A 31 -3.38 15.77 14.19
CA VAL A 31 -3.62 15.95 12.76
C VAL A 31 -5.12 15.95 12.46
N GLU A 32 -5.89 15.03 13.06
CA GLU A 32 -7.34 15.00 12.94
C GLU A 32 -7.98 16.31 13.47
N LEU A 33 -7.50 16.84 14.59
CA LEU A 33 -7.99 18.10 15.14
C LEU A 33 -7.69 19.30 14.23
N ALA A 34 -6.52 19.31 13.57
CA ALA A 34 -6.10 20.40 12.71
C ALA A 34 -6.79 20.37 11.33
N PHE A 35 -7.00 19.18 10.75
CA PHE A 35 -7.48 19.02 9.37
C PHE A 35 -8.88 18.41 9.27
N GLY A 36 -9.52 18.07 10.39
CA GLY A 36 -10.90 17.56 10.46
C GLY A 36 -11.10 16.19 9.82
N THR A 37 -10.03 15.44 9.54
CA THR A 37 -10.08 14.18 8.79
C THR A 37 -9.41 13.04 9.55
N LYS A 38 -10.13 11.91 9.68
CA LYS A 38 -9.59 10.68 10.25
C LYS A 38 -8.64 10.05 9.23
N ILE A 39 -7.39 9.84 9.64
CA ILE A 39 -6.37 9.25 8.76
C ILE A 39 -6.36 7.73 8.94
N PRO A 40 -6.39 6.94 7.84
CA PRO A 40 -6.21 5.50 7.91
C PRO A 40 -4.91 5.12 8.62
N THR A 41 -5.02 4.09 9.44
CA THR A 41 -4.04 3.71 10.46
C THR A 41 -3.31 2.43 10.12
N ALA A 42 -3.80 1.67 9.12
CA ALA A 42 -3.08 0.59 8.47
C ALA A 42 -3.31 0.62 6.96
N ALA A 43 -2.26 0.33 6.19
CA ALA A 43 -2.32 0.20 4.74
C ALA A 43 -1.42 -0.92 4.23
N LEU A 44 -1.92 -1.68 3.26
CA LEU A 44 -1.07 -2.46 2.35
C LEU A 44 -0.76 -1.58 1.15
N ASN A 45 0.50 -1.53 0.75
CA ASN A 45 0.98 -0.74 -0.38
C ASN A 45 1.64 -1.69 -1.39
N TYR A 46 0.94 -1.99 -2.48
CA TYR A 46 1.48 -2.80 -3.57
C TYR A 46 2.28 -1.91 -4.50
N VAL A 47 3.52 -2.30 -4.76
CA VAL A 47 4.46 -1.44 -5.48
C VAL A 47 5.14 -2.17 -6.63
N TRP A 48 5.38 -1.43 -7.71
CA TRP A 48 6.33 -1.81 -8.75
C TRP A 48 7.69 -1.18 -8.40
N ASP A 49 8.60 -2.00 -7.89
CA ASP A 49 9.90 -1.59 -7.35
C ASP A 49 11.00 -1.61 -8.44
N ASN A 50 12.13 -0.96 -8.20
CA ASN A 50 13.29 -0.94 -9.10
C ASN A 50 14.56 -1.55 -8.48
N GLN A 51 14.51 -1.92 -7.20
CA GLN A 51 15.62 -2.42 -6.40
C GLN A 51 15.32 -3.80 -5.79
N HIS A 52 14.11 -4.01 -5.28
CA HIS A 52 13.75 -5.23 -4.56
C HIS A 52 13.04 -6.24 -5.46
N THR A 53 13.18 -7.51 -5.14
CA THR A 53 12.53 -8.61 -5.88
C THR A 53 11.05 -8.71 -5.54
N VAL A 54 10.26 -9.21 -6.48
CA VAL A 54 8.84 -9.55 -6.28
C VAL A 54 8.65 -10.45 -5.06
N GLY A 55 7.57 -10.21 -4.31
CA GLY A 55 7.24 -10.90 -3.06
C GLY A 55 7.90 -10.30 -1.81
N THR A 56 8.78 -9.30 -1.97
CA THR A 56 9.40 -8.60 -0.84
C THR A 56 8.32 -7.86 -0.03
N LEU A 57 8.25 -8.16 1.27
CA LEU A 57 7.41 -7.47 2.24
C LEU A 57 8.28 -6.61 3.15
N ARG A 58 8.02 -5.30 3.21
CA ARG A 58 8.80 -4.36 4.01
C ARG A 58 7.92 -3.38 4.79
N PRO A 59 8.36 -2.92 5.97
CA PRO A 59 7.76 -1.75 6.58
C PRO A 59 8.00 -0.53 5.68
N ASN A 60 7.00 0.35 5.57
CA ASN A 60 7.22 1.66 4.98
C ASN A 60 8.21 2.44 5.87
N VAL A 61 9.26 3.00 5.27
CA VAL A 61 10.34 3.69 5.99
C VAL A 61 9.85 4.94 6.75
N TYR A 62 8.71 5.50 6.35
CA TYR A 62 8.12 6.70 6.95
C TYR A 62 7.05 6.37 8.00
N THR A 63 6.53 5.13 8.05
CA THR A 63 5.54 4.73 9.05
C THR A 63 5.43 3.21 9.25
N ASP A 64 5.32 2.81 10.51
CA ASP A 64 4.91 1.48 10.97
C ASP A 64 3.48 1.07 10.55
N ARG A 65 2.71 2.01 9.99
CA ARG A 65 1.31 1.85 9.59
C ARG A 65 1.12 1.36 8.15
N ALA A 66 2.16 1.37 7.33
CA ALA A 66 2.07 0.88 5.97
C ALA A 66 3.06 -0.27 5.76
N ARG A 67 2.62 -1.27 5.01
CA ARG A 67 3.42 -2.44 4.64
C ARG A 67 3.49 -2.48 3.13
N MET A 68 4.72 -2.40 2.62
CA MET A 68 5.00 -2.41 1.20
C MET A 68 5.18 -3.85 0.75
N ILE A 69 4.48 -4.23 -0.33
CA ILE A 69 4.57 -5.54 -0.97
C ILE A 69 4.96 -5.31 -2.41
N VAL A 70 6.13 -5.82 -2.80
CA VAL A 70 6.61 -5.72 -4.18
C VAL A 70 5.87 -6.74 -5.03
N VAL A 71 5.04 -6.27 -5.96
CA VAL A 71 4.26 -7.13 -6.88
C VAL A 71 4.91 -7.27 -8.25
N GLU A 72 5.71 -6.28 -8.65
CA GLU A 72 6.53 -6.32 -9.85
C GLU A 72 7.86 -5.58 -9.62
N SER A 73 8.91 -5.92 -10.37
CA SER A 73 10.21 -5.29 -10.23
C SER A 73 10.94 -5.09 -11.57
N GLY A 74 11.61 -3.94 -11.68
CA GLY A 74 12.45 -3.60 -12.82
C GLY A 74 11.66 -3.26 -14.09
N ALA A 75 12.36 -3.09 -15.21
CA ALA A 75 11.79 -2.52 -16.44
C ALA A 75 11.28 -3.57 -17.44
N THR A 76 11.47 -4.87 -17.20
CA THR A 76 11.23 -5.90 -18.22
C THR A 76 9.79 -5.96 -18.72
N LYS A 77 8.80 -5.63 -17.87
CA LYS A 77 7.39 -5.59 -18.24
C LYS A 77 6.85 -4.18 -18.51
N ALA A 78 7.70 -3.16 -18.48
CA ALA A 78 7.30 -1.79 -18.72
C ALA A 78 6.69 -1.61 -20.12
N GLY A 79 5.68 -0.73 -20.24
CA GLY A 79 4.99 -0.47 -21.51
C GLY A 79 3.98 -1.55 -21.93
N THR A 80 3.72 -2.53 -21.06
CA THR A 80 2.68 -3.55 -21.29
C THR A 80 1.65 -3.51 -20.17
N TRP A 81 0.41 -3.92 -20.48
CA TRP A 81 -0.63 -4.05 -19.46
C TRP A 81 -0.34 -5.27 -18.57
N GLN A 82 -0.37 -5.06 -17.26
CA GLN A 82 -0.19 -6.12 -16.26
C GLN A 82 -1.45 -6.21 -15.41
N ILE A 83 -1.94 -7.42 -15.19
CA ILE A 83 -3.06 -7.71 -14.29
C ILE A 83 -2.50 -8.31 -13.01
N GLU A 84 -2.86 -7.73 -11.87
CA GLU A 84 -2.43 -8.21 -10.55
C GLU A 84 -3.67 -8.58 -9.72
N THR A 85 -3.62 -9.72 -9.02
CA THR A 85 -4.69 -10.17 -8.12
C THR A 85 -4.08 -10.66 -6.81
N ARG A 86 -4.63 -10.19 -5.69
CA ARG A 86 -4.09 -10.42 -4.33
C ARG A 86 -5.16 -10.89 -3.35
N ASP A 87 -4.81 -11.84 -2.47
CA ASP A 87 -5.61 -12.13 -1.28
C ASP A 87 -5.28 -11.11 -0.19
N LEU A 88 -6.08 -10.05 -0.12
CA LEU A 88 -5.89 -8.95 0.83
C LEU A 88 -5.89 -9.40 2.29
N ALA A 89 -6.65 -10.44 2.63
CA ALA A 89 -6.69 -10.95 3.99
C ALA A 89 -5.43 -11.74 4.34
N ALA A 90 -4.92 -12.54 3.40
CA ALA A 90 -3.65 -13.23 3.57
C ALA A 90 -2.48 -12.25 3.67
N ASP A 91 -2.44 -11.26 2.77
CA ASP A 91 -1.40 -10.23 2.78
C ASP A 91 -1.44 -9.39 4.06
N PHE A 92 -2.62 -9.03 4.57
CA PHE A 92 -2.74 -8.31 5.84
C PHE A 92 -2.21 -9.14 7.02
N ARG A 93 -2.56 -10.42 7.09
CA ARG A 93 -2.05 -11.33 8.13
C ARG A 93 -0.54 -11.48 8.06
N ALA A 94 0.02 -11.64 6.86
CA ALA A 94 1.48 -11.71 6.68
C ALA A 94 2.17 -10.42 7.11
N ALA A 95 1.54 -9.28 6.85
CA ALA A 95 2.11 -7.96 7.08
C ALA A 95 2.03 -7.47 8.53
N PHE A 96 0.93 -7.78 9.23
CA PHE A 96 0.63 -7.26 10.56
C PHE A 96 0.49 -8.35 11.64
N ASN A 97 0.44 -9.63 11.26
CA ASN A 97 0.21 -10.75 12.16
C ASN A 97 -1.11 -10.62 12.96
N GLU A 98 -2.14 -10.07 12.31
CA GLU A 98 -3.48 -9.84 12.84
C GLU A 98 -4.55 -10.11 11.78
N GLU A 99 -5.80 -10.30 12.19
CA GLU A 99 -6.93 -10.35 11.26
C GLU A 99 -7.21 -8.97 10.62
N PRO A 100 -7.54 -8.92 9.32
CA PRO A 100 -7.78 -7.67 8.62
C PRO A 100 -9.03 -6.96 9.15
N PRO A 101 -8.95 -5.64 9.44
CA PRO A 101 -10.13 -4.81 9.62
C PRO A 101 -10.92 -4.65 8.32
N ALA A 102 -12.04 -3.93 8.40
CA ALA A 102 -12.76 -3.50 7.20
C ALA A 102 -11.86 -2.61 6.32
N ILE A 103 -11.98 -2.78 5.01
CA ILE A 103 -11.36 -1.91 4.01
C ILE A 103 -12.18 -0.62 3.94
N VAL A 104 -11.49 0.52 3.97
CA VAL A 104 -12.12 1.85 3.92
C VAL A 104 -11.80 2.63 2.65
N GLY A 105 -10.89 2.12 1.82
CA GLY A 105 -10.62 2.74 0.53
C GLY A 105 -9.44 2.14 -0.21
N VAL A 106 -9.31 2.58 -1.46
CA VAL A 106 -8.16 2.35 -2.31
C VAL A 106 -7.61 3.70 -2.75
N ALA A 107 -6.29 3.83 -2.76
CA ALA A 107 -5.61 4.99 -3.33
C ALA A 107 -4.56 4.56 -4.34
N LEU A 108 -4.39 5.34 -5.40
CA LEU A 108 -3.39 5.12 -6.44
C LEU A 108 -2.38 6.26 -6.37
N ALA A 109 -1.09 5.94 -6.51
CA ALA A 109 -0.06 6.96 -6.56
C ALA A 109 1.07 6.56 -7.50
N THR A 110 1.52 7.52 -8.29
CA THR A 110 2.75 7.43 -9.07
C THR A 110 3.73 8.40 -8.45
N ASP A 111 4.89 7.92 -8.00
CA ASP A 111 5.81 8.67 -7.16
C ASP A 111 7.20 8.73 -7.80
N THR A 112 7.77 9.93 -7.94
CA THR A 112 9.06 10.18 -8.61
C THR A 112 9.91 11.23 -7.90
N ASP A 113 9.65 11.49 -6.64
CA ASP A 113 10.15 12.71 -5.98
C ASP A 113 11.65 12.66 -5.61
N ASN A 114 12.36 11.53 -5.78
CA ASN A 114 13.76 11.41 -5.34
C ASN A 114 14.83 11.37 -6.43
N THR A 115 14.50 11.30 -7.73
CA THR A 115 15.49 11.21 -8.82
C THR A 115 15.46 12.36 -9.84
N GLY A 116 14.41 13.18 -9.84
CA GLY A 116 14.22 14.20 -10.89
C GLY A 116 13.82 13.60 -12.24
N GLU A 117 13.48 12.32 -12.27
CA GLU A 117 13.00 11.59 -13.44
C GLU A 117 11.46 11.71 -13.56
N THR A 118 10.96 11.59 -14.78
CA THR A 118 9.51 11.60 -15.05
C THR A 118 9.02 10.17 -15.21
N THR A 119 8.03 9.76 -14.42
CA THR A 119 7.34 8.48 -14.58
C THR A 119 5.88 8.70 -14.92
N THR A 120 5.36 7.88 -15.83
CA THR A 120 3.94 7.79 -16.14
C THR A 120 3.51 6.36 -15.92
N ALA A 121 2.44 6.18 -15.14
CA ALA A 121 1.78 4.89 -14.96
C ALA A 121 0.30 5.03 -15.28
N TRP A 122 -0.24 4.01 -15.94
CA TRP A 122 -1.65 3.92 -16.28
C TRP A 122 -2.28 2.88 -15.39
N TYR A 123 -3.46 3.19 -14.85
CA TYR A 123 -4.22 2.30 -13.98
C TYR A 123 -5.55 2.02 -14.65
N GLY A 124 -6.05 0.81 -14.47
CA GLY A 124 -7.29 0.35 -15.08
C GLY A 124 -8.28 0.01 -14.00
N ASP A 125 -9.19 -0.90 -14.30
CA ASP A 125 -10.25 -1.28 -13.38
C ASP A 125 -9.67 -1.86 -12.08
N VAL A 126 -10.22 -1.41 -10.96
CA VAL A 126 -9.88 -1.87 -9.62
C VAL A 126 -11.13 -2.44 -8.99
N GLU A 127 -11.09 -3.72 -8.66
CA GLU A 127 -12.26 -4.46 -8.21
C GLU A 127 -11.96 -5.26 -6.94
N PHE A 128 -12.96 -5.33 -6.05
CA PHE A 128 -12.94 -6.30 -4.95
C PHE A 128 -13.68 -7.55 -5.39
N LEU A 129 -12.95 -8.65 -5.52
CA LEU A 129 -13.51 -9.95 -5.87
C LEU A 129 -13.87 -10.72 -4.61
N PRO A 130 -15.00 -11.45 -4.59
CA PRO A 130 -15.31 -12.40 -3.53
C PRO A 130 -14.23 -13.48 -3.42
N ARG A 131 -13.95 -13.96 -2.20
CA ARG A 131 -12.91 -14.99 -1.96
C ARG A 131 -13.16 -16.28 -2.73
N ASP A 132 -14.43 -16.62 -2.96
CA ASP A 132 -14.85 -17.86 -3.64
C ASP A 132 -15.01 -17.69 -5.16
N SER A 133 -14.82 -16.48 -5.69
CA SER A 133 -14.78 -16.22 -7.14
C SER A 133 -13.42 -16.59 -7.74
N ALA A 134 -12.85 -17.70 -7.25
CA ALA A 134 -11.48 -18.14 -7.45
C ALA A 134 -10.92 -17.78 -8.83
N LEU A 135 -9.76 -17.10 -8.79
CA LEU A 135 -8.63 -17.25 -9.70
C LEU A 135 -8.93 -18.20 -10.87
N GLN A 136 -9.43 -17.65 -11.97
CA GLN A 136 -9.36 -18.23 -13.31
C GLN A 136 -8.31 -17.48 -14.11
#